data_AF-A0A0K3AZJ4-F1
#
_entry.id   AF-A0A0K3AZJ4-F1
#
_cell.length_a   1.000
_cell.length_b   1.000
_cell.length_c   1.000
_cell.angle_alpha   90.00
_cell.angle_beta   90.00
_cell.angle_gamma   90.00
#
_symmetry.space_group_name_H-M   'P 1'
#
loop_
_entity.id
_entity.type
_entity.pdbx_description
1 polymer ?
#
loop_
_entity_poly.entity_id
_entity_poly.type
_entity_poly.pdbx_seq_one_letter_code
_entity_poly.pdbx_strand_id
1 'polypeptide(L)'
;MPERVAAVCLELERGDLQAIVAEIGAEDVLRRVMAALAPGADTSTLTDDLDALDARLIAYGIPGGLLPPTQRTYQPNPAARGGPYPAFTVWVCPTGHCNRWQPADLPGGAVPSCAAQGIPFIRKQIGR
;
A
#
# COMPACT_ATOMS: atom_id res chain seq x y z
N MET A 1 1.53 12.63 -2.54
CA MET A 1 1.36 12.08 -1.17
C MET A 1 0.72 10.69 -1.20
N PRO A 2 -0.47 10.49 -1.81
CA PRO A 2 -1.08 9.14 -1.88
C PRO A 2 -0.22 8.12 -2.65
N GLU A 3 0.59 8.57 -3.59
CA GLU A 3 1.47 7.72 -4.41
C GLU A 3 2.62 7.11 -3.60
N ARG A 4 3.20 7.89 -2.69
CA ARG A 4 4.29 7.42 -1.79
C ARG A 4 3.75 6.45 -0.75
N VAL A 5 2.57 6.74 -0.20
CA VAL A 5 1.87 5.79 0.69
C VAL A 5 1.59 4.47 -0.04
N ALA A 6 1.07 4.54 -1.28
CA ALA A 6 0.82 3.35 -2.08
C ALA A 6 2.10 2.53 -2.35
N ALA A 7 3.23 3.20 -2.59
CA ALA A 7 4.50 2.53 -2.79
C ALA A 7 5.03 1.86 -1.51
N VAL A 8 4.96 2.54 -0.35
CA VAL A 8 5.29 1.93 0.95
C VAL A 8 4.44 0.70 1.19
N CYS A 9 3.13 0.78 0.98
CA CYS A 9 2.22 -0.36 1.14
C CYS A 9 2.60 -1.55 0.23
N LEU A 10 2.99 -1.27 -1.03
CA LEU A 10 3.38 -2.30 -1.99
C LEU A 10 4.67 -3.01 -1.56
N GLU A 11 5.67 -2.25 -1.14
CA GLU A 11 6.97 -2.82 -0.75
C GLU A 11 6.89 -3.54 0.61
N LEU A 12 5.99 -3.12 1.51
CA LEU A 12 5.66 -3.87 2.72
C LEU A 12 4.99 -5.22 2.44
N GLU A 13 4.13 -5.30 1.42
CA GLU A 13 3.55 -6.58 1.00
C GLU A 13 4.58 -7.53 0.36
N ARG A 14 5.62 -6.98 -0.27
CA ARG A 14 6.72 -7.76 -0.87
C ARG A 14 7.75 -8.21 0.18
N GLY A 15 7.87 -7.48 1.28
CA GLY A 15 8.84 -7.74 2.36
C GLY A 15 10.22 -7.13 2.12
N ASP A 16 10.50 -6.66 0.90
CA ASP A 16 11.80 -6.09 0.51
C ASP A 16 12.12 -4.80 1.29
N LEU A 17 11.10 -3.98 1.56
CA LEU A 17 11.31 -2.70 2.26
C LEU A 17 11.90 -2.89 3.65
N GLN A 18 11.40 -3.88 4.40
CA GLN A 18 11.79 -4.13 5.80
C GLN A 18 13.26 -4.56 5.90
N ALA A 19 13.72 -5.38 4.96
CA ALA A 19 15.13 -5.77 4.88
C ALA A 19 16.03 -4.55 4.59
N ILE A 20 15.63 -3.73 3.61
CA ILE A 20 16.37 -2.53 3.21
C ILE A 20 16.42 -1.50 4.35
N VAL A 21 15.29 -1.21 5.01
CA VAL A 21 15.30 -0.22 6.11
C VAL A 21 16.10 -0.68 7.32
N ALA A 22 16.15 -1.98 7.59
CA ALA A 22 16.99 -2.55 8.64
C ALA A 22 18.49 -2.36 8.30
N GLU A 23 18.87 -2.60 7.05
CA GLU A 23 20.26 -2.43 6.60
C GLU A 23 20.73 -0.97 6.69
N ILE A 24 19.86 0.00 6.40
CA ILE A 24 20.19 1.44 6.40
C ILE A 24 19.90 2.14 7.73
N GLY A 25 19.44 1.41 8.75
CA GLY A 25 19.08 1.96 10.06
C GLY A 25 17.91 2.95 10.04
N ALA A 26 16.94 2.75 9.15
CA ALA A 26 15.74 3.59 9.01
C ALA A 26 14.46 2.95 9.59
N GLU A 27 14.60 1.87 10.37
CA GLU A 27 13.49 1.13 10.99
C GLU A 27 12.57 2.02 11.82
N ASP A 28 13.14 2.97 12.56
CA ASP A 28 12.38 3.92 13.37
C ASP A 28 11.52 4.85 12.51
N VAL A 29 12.01 5.24 11.33
CA VAL A 29 11.25 6.07 10.39
C VAL A 29 10.11 5.26 9.80
N LEU A 30 10.38 4.03 9.33
CA LEU A 30 9.33 3.14 8.82
C LEU A 30 8.26 2.86 9.88
N ARG A 31 8.66 2.64 11.13
CA ARG A 31 7.73 2.39 12.24
C ARG A 31 6.81 3.58 12.49
N ARG A 32 7.31 4.82 12.41
CA ARG A 32 6.46 6.03 12.52
C ARG A 32 5.50 6.17 11.34
N VAL A 33 5.96 5.90 10.12
CA VAL A 33 5.10 5.84 8.93
C VAL A 33 3.97 4.84 9.14
N MET A 34 4.27 3.60 9.55
CA MET A 34 3.23 2.59 9.81
C MET A 34 2.27 3.00 10.94
N ALA A 35 2.78 3.63 12.00
CA ALA A 35 1.95 4.13 13.09
C ALA A 35 0.97 5.22 12.61
N ALA A 36 1.43 6.14 11.76
CA ALA A 36 0.58 7.19 11.17
C ALA A 36 -0.42 6.64 10.14
N LEU A 37 -0.21 5.44 9.60
CA LEU A 37 -1.17 4.74 8.73
C LEU A 37 -2.22 3.94 9.52
N ALA A 38 -2.10 3.84 10.84
CA ALA A 38 -3.04 3.09 11.68
C ALA A 38 -4.42 3.79 11.79
N PRO A 39 -5.51 3.04 12.05
CA PRO A 39 -6.83 3.63 12.19
C PRO A 39 -6.86 4.65 13.34
N GLY A 40 -7.33 5.88 13.05
CA GLY A 40 -7.43 6.95 14.04
C GLY A 40 -6.10 7.57 14.46
N ALA A 41 -5.01 7.27 13.75
CA ALA A 41 -3.72 7.89 13.99
C ALA A 41 -3.68 9.35 13.51
N ASP A 42 -2.82 10.14 14.15
CA ASP A 42 -2.51 11.49 13.68
C ASP A 42 -1.59 11.40 12.46
N THR A 43 -2.06 11.94 11.33
CA THR A 43 -1.33 11.96 10.06
C THR A 43 -0.55 13.26 9.85
N SER A 44 -0.51 14.16 10.84
CA SER A 44 0.14 15.48 10.73
C SER A 44 1.63 15.39 10.35
N THR A 45 2.32 14.35 10.84
CA THR A 45 3.76 14.10 10.63
C THR A 45 4.05 13.11 9.51
N LEU A 46 3.02 12.51 8.91
CA LEU A 46 3.19 11.43 7.91
C LEU A 46 3.99 11.90 6.69
N THR A 47 3.78 13.14 6.24
CA THR A 47 4.55 13.71 5.11
C THR A 47 6.04 13.76 5.42
N ASP A 48 6.40 14.30 6.59
CA ASP A 48 7.79 14.48 7.00
C ASP A 48 8.49 13.13 7.21
N ASP A 49 7.78 12.15 7.77
CA ASP A 49 8.30 10.80 7.92
C ASP A 49 8.47 10.08 6.57
N LEU A 50 7.57 10.31 5.61
CA LEU A 50 7.73 9.79 4.24
C LEU A 50 8.90 10.45 3.52
N ASP A 51 9.11 11.76 3.68
CA ASP A 51 10.26 12.47 3.12
C ASP A 51 11.58 12.00 3.73
N ALA A 52 11.60 11.78 5.06
CA ALA A 52 12.76 11.23 5.75
C ALA A 52 13.10 9.81 5.25
N LEU A 53 12.09 8.97 5.02
CA LEU A 53 12.27 7.63 4.47
C LEU A 53 12.79 7.68 3.03
N ASP A 54 12.18 8.51 2.18
CA ASP A 54 12.58 8.72 0.78
C ASP A 54 14.05 9.15 0.67
N ALA A 55 14.46 10.12 1.49
CA ALA A 55 15.84 10.60 1.53
C ALA A 55 16.84 9.50 1.92
N ARG A 56 16.48 8.62 2.86
CA ARG A 56 17.34 7.50 3.28
C ARG A 56 17.51 6.45 2.19
N LEU A 57 16.44 6.12 1.48
CA LEU A 57 16.47 5.19 0.35
C LEU A 57 17.31 5.74 -0.80
N ILE A 58 17.17 7.04 -1.10
CA ILE A 58 17.99 7.72 -2.13
C ILE A 58 19.46 7.72 -1.72
N ALA A 59 19.78 8.04 -0.46
CA ALA A 59 21.16 8.06 0.03
C ALA A 59 21.82 6.68 0.00
N TYR A 60 21.04 5.61 0.20
CA TYR A 60 21.51 4.23 0.06
C TYR A 60 21.74 3.80 -1.40
N GLY A 61 21.18 4.55 -2.36
CA GLY A 61 21.37 4.30 -3.79
C GLY A 61 20.19 3.62 -4.48
N ILE A 62 18.97 3.73 -3.93
CA ILE A 62 17.73 3.33 -4.62
C ILE A 62 17.26 4.50 -5.49
N PRO A 63 17.48 4.45 -6.82
CA PRO A 63 17.08 5.54 -7.70
C PRO A 63 15.54 5.68 -7.71
N GLY A 64 15.07 6.87 -7.37
CA GLY A 64 13.64 7.19 -7.25
C GLY A 64 13.06 7.01 -5.84
N GLY A 65 13.84 6.49 -4.89
CA GLY A 65 13.41 6.33 -3.49
C GLY A 65 12.11 5.52 -3.38
N LEU A 66 11.07 6.11 -2.78
CA LEU A 66 9.74 5.54 -2.65
C LEU A 66 8.91 5.57 -3.95
N LEU A 67 9.31 6.34 -4.96
CA LEU A 67 8.57 6.45 -6.22
C LEU A 67 9.34 5.76 -7.35
N PRO A 68 9.07 4.47 -7.64
CA PRO A 68 9.69 3.82 -8.77
C PRO A 68 9.27 4.51 -10.08
N PRO A 69 10.15 4.59 -11.09
CA PRO A 69 9.95 5.40 -12.29
C PRO A 69 8.79 4.94 -13.20
N THR A 70 8.13 3.80 -12.92
CA THR A 70 7.03 3.28 -13.74
C THR A 70 5.92 2.66 -12.89
N GLN A 71 4.92 3.46 -12.51
CA GLN A 71 3.63 2.90 -12.10
C GLN A 71 2.81 2.58 -13.36
N ARG A 72 2.64 1.30 -13.67
CA ARG A 72 1.69 0.87 -14.70
C ARG A 72 0.28 1.09 -14.17
N THR A 73 -0.43 2.07 -14.69
CA THR A 73 -1.85 2.25 -14.41
C THR A 73 -2.68 1.35 -15.32
N TYR A 74 -3.66 0.67 -14.74
CA TYR A 74 -4.67 -0.03 -15.52
C TYR A 74 -5.53 1.00 -16.25
N GLN A 75 -5.64 0.88 -17.57
CA GLN A 75 -6.57 1.65 -18.38
C GLN A 75 -7.60 0.70 -18.98
N PRO A 76 -8.90 0.83 -18.64
CA PRO A 76 -9.92 -0.05 -19.18
C PRO A 76 -10.02 0.11 -20.71
N ASN A 77 -10.16 -1.02 -21.40
CA ASN A 77 -10.38 -1.06 -22.85
C ASN A 77 -11.62 -0.21 -23.21
N PRO A 78 -11.55 0.73 -24.16
CA PRO A 78 -12.70 1.52 -24.60
C PRO A 78 -13.92 0.67 -24.98
N ALA A 79 -13.72 -0.54 -25.53
CA ALA A 79 -14.79 -1.48 -25.89
C ALA A 79 -15.53 -2.09 -24.68
N ALA A 80 -14.98 -1.98 -23.47
CA ALA A 80 -15.62 -2.42 -22.23
C ALA A 80 -16.47 -1.32 -21.56
N ARG A 81 -16.47 -0.08 -22.08
CA ARG A 81 -17.28 1.02 -21.57
C ARG A 81 -18.73 0.87 -22.05
N GLY A 82 -19.53 0.06 -21.35
CA GLY A 82 -20.97 -0.02 -21.64
C GLY A 82 -21.70 -1.22 -21.06
N GLY A 83 -21.00 -2.24 -20.55
CA GLY A 83 -21.64 -3.35 -19.83
C GLY A 83 -21.96 -2.98 -18.38
N PRO A 84 -23.01 -3.58 -17.76
CA PRO A 84 -23.20 -3.47 -16.31
C PRO A 84 -21.93 -3.96 -15.61
N TYR A 85 -21.38 -3.15 -14.71
CA TYR A 85 -20.26 -3.59 -13.89
C TYR A 85 -20.76 -4.75 -13.01
N PRO A 86 -20.22 -5.97 -13.16
CA PRO A 86 -20.65 -7.07 -12.31
C PRO A 86 -20.38 -6.69 -10.85
N ALA A 87 -21.31 -7.00 -9.95
CA ALA A 87 -21.05 -6.84 -8.53
C ALA A 87 -20.00 -7.88 -8.12
N PHE A 88 -18.83 -7.43 -7.63
CA PHE A 88 -17.78 -8.32 -7.15
C PHE A 88 -17.44 -8.00 -5.71
N THR A 89 -17.11 -9.05 -4.95
CA THR A 89 -16.66 -8.91 -3.56
C THR A 89 -15.14 -8.90 -3.54
N VAL A 90 -14.57 -7.89 -2.89
CA VAL A 90 -13.12 -7.77 -2.68
C VAL A 90 -12.79 -7.78 -1.20
N TRP A 91 -11.58 -8.20 -0.88
CA TRP A 91 -10.93 -7.87 0.38
C TRP A 91 -10.26 -6.50 0.24
N VAL A 92 -10.44 -5.62 1.23
CA VAL A 92 -9.73 -4.32 1.33
C VAL A 92 -9.12 -4.10 2.71
N CYS A 93 -8.04 -3.31 2.81
CA CYS A 93 -7.52 -2.85 4.10
C CYS A 93 -8.57 -1.95 4.79
N PRO A 94 -8.84 -2.14 6.09
CA PRO A 94 -9.90 -1.42 6.81
C PRO A 94 -9.75 0.11 6.82
N THR A 95 -8.51 0.61 6.80
CA THR A 95 -8.23 2.05 6.86
C THR A 95 -8.27 2.76 5.52
N GLY A 96 -8.28 2.02 4.41
CA GLY A 96 -8.28 2.60 3.07
C GLY A 96 -7.00 3.35 2.67
N HIS A 97 -5.94 3.31 3.49
CA HIS A 97 -4.65 3.92 3.14
C HIS A 97 -3.82 3.03 2.20
N CYS A 98 -3.78 1.72 2.46
CA CYS A 98 -3.19 0.73 1.56
C CYS A 98 -4.29 0.10 0.69
N ASN A 99 -4.71 0.81 -0.37
CA ASN A 99 -5.83 0.41 -1.24
C ASN A 99 -5.47 -0.70 -2.26
N ARG A 100 -4.84 -1.80 -1.82
CA ARG A 100 -4.81 -3.00 -2.67
C ARG A 100 -6.08 -3.80 -2.45
N TRP A 101 -6.80 -4.07 -3.53
CA TRP A 101 -7.97 -4.94 -3.51
C TRP A 101 -7.56 -6.34 -3.91
N GLN A 102 -8.03 -7.34 -3.15
CA GLN A 102 -7.83 -8.74 -3.52
C GLN A 102 -9.18 -9.40 -3.82
N PRO A 103 -9.26 -10.32 -4.80
CA PRO A 103 -10.48 -11.07 -5.07
C PRO A 103 -10.91 -11.86 -3.83
N ALA A 104 -12.19 -11.81 -3.46
CA ALA A 104 -12.68 -12.53 -2.29
C ALA A 104 -12.82 -14.05 -2.50
N ASP A 105 -12.67 -14.50 -3.75
CA ASP A 105 -12.78 -15.87 -4.27
C ASP A 105 -11.43 -16.56 -4.49
N LEU A 106 -10.33 -16.02 -3.91
CA LEU A 106 -9.02 -16.67 -3.97
C LEU A 106 -9.09 -18.13 -3.43
N PRO A 107 -8.60 -19.13 -4.20
CA PRO A 107 -8.54 -20.52 -3.74
C PRO A 107 -7.56 -20.63 -2.58
N GLY A 108 -8.04 -21.01 -1.39
CA GLY A 108 -7.24 -21.11 -0.17
C GLY A 108 -7.90 -20.56 1.09
N GLY A 109 -8.99 -19.79 0.97
CA GLY A 109 -9.90 -19.44 2.09
C GLY A 109 -9.32 -18.58 3.23
N ALA A 110 -8.00 -18.38 3.28
CA ALA A 110 -7.34 -17.52 4.26
C ALA A 110 -7.62 -16.05 3.97
N VAL A 111 -8.02 -15.30 5.01
CA VAL A 111 -8.20 -13.85 4.91
C VAL A 111 -6.80 -13.22 4.87
N PRO A 112 -6.46 -12.45 3.81
CA PRO A 112 -5.17 -11.77 3.76
C PRO A 112 -5.07 -10.72 4.87
N SER A 113 -3.85 -10.41 5.33
CA SER A 113 -3.57 -9.38 6.32
C SER A 113 -2.98 -8.13 5.65
N CYS A 114 -3.43 -6.95 6.07
CA CYS A 114 -2.91 -5.67 5.61
C CYS A 114 -1.47 -5.51 6.08
N ALA A 115 -0.48 -5.60 5.17
CA ALA A 115 0.94 -5.65 5.53
C ALA A 115 1.40 -4.45 6.38
N ALA A 116 0.82 -3.26 6.15
CA ALA A 116 1.14 -2.05 6.92
C ALA A 116 0.72 -2.09 8.39
N GLN A 117 -0.20 -2.99 8.75
CA GLN A 117 -0.88 -2.97 10.06
C GLN A 117 -0.97 -4.36 10.71
N GLY A 118 -0.68 -5.44 9.98
CA GLY A 118 -0.87 -6.81 10.43
C GLY A 118 -2.33 -7.20 10.70
N ILE A 119 -3.31 -6.35 10.36
CA ILE A 119 -4.73 -6.60 10.63
C ILE A 119 -5.40 -7.32 9.44
N PRO A 120 -6.42 -8.16 9.68
CA PRO A 120 -7.13 -8.84 8.59
C PRO A 120 -7.85 -7.84 7.67
N PHE A 121 -7.89 -8.16 6.38
CA PHE A 121 -8.71 -7.42 5.43
C PHE A 121 -10.20 -7.56 5.74
N ILE A 122 -11.00 -6.57 5.32
CA ILE A 122 -12.47 -6.62 5.39
C ILE A 122 -13.07 -6.86 4.00
N ARG A 123 -14.20 -7.57 3.94
CA ARG A 123 -14.95 -7.75 2.70
C ARG A 123 -15.70 -6.47 2.35
N LYS A 124 -15.59 -6.05 1.09
CA LYS A 124 -16.33 -4.94 0.52
C LYS A 124 -16.91 -5.37 -0.82
N GLN A 125 -18.19 -5.09 -1.02
CA GLN A 125 -18.86 -5.29 -2.31
C GLN A 125 -18.70 -4.02 -3.15
N ILE A 126 -18.31 -4.20 -4.42
CA ILE A 126 -18.16 -3.11 -5.40
C ILE A 126 -19.09 -3.40 -6.57
N GLY A 127 -19.83 -2.39 -7.01
CA GLY A 127 -20.91 -2.52 -8.00
C GLY A 127 -22.27 -2.63 -7.33
N ARG A 128 -23.29 -2.02 -7.94
CA ARG A 128 -24.69 -2.05 -7.53
C ARG A 128 -25.49 -2.75 -8.62
#